data_AF-A0A8S2SF26-F1
#
_entry.id   AF-A0A8S2SF26-F1
#
_cell.length_a   1.000
_cell.length_b   1.000
_cell.length_c   1.000
_cell.angle_alpha   90.00
_cell.angle_beta   90.00
_cell.angle_gamma   90.00
#
_symmetry.space_group_name_H-M   'P 1'
#
loop_
_entity.id
_entity.type
_entity.pdbx_description
1 polymer ?
#
loop_
_entity_poly.entity_id
_entity_poly.type
_entity_poly.pdbx_seq_one_letter_code
_entity_poly.pdbx_strand_id
1 'polypeptide(L)'
;MLILKGFRGPWYRYLVRFFLLFSYMIPISLRVNLDMGKTVYAWFIQRDKNIPGTVVRTSTIPEELGRIGYLLSDKTGTLTQNLMIFKRIHLGTVSYT
;
A
#
# COMPACT_ATOMS: atom_id res chain seq x y z
N MET A 1 33.02 9.98 25.67
CA MET A 1 34.31 10.33 26.32
C MET A 1 35.54 10.03 25.43
N LEU A 2 35.40 10.03 24.10
CA LEU A 2 36.50 9.82 23.13
C LEU A 2 37.30 11.12 22.90
N ILE A 3 36.60 12.25 22.94
CA ILE A 3 37.14 13.62 22.87
C ILE A 3 38.02 13.94 24.09
N LEU A 4 37.63 13.44 25.28
CA LEU A 4 38.36 13.67 26.54
C LEU A 4 39.62 12.81 26.69
N LYS A 5 39.74 11.68 25.96
CA LYS A 5 40.85 10.73 26.13
C LYS A 5 42.01 10.97 25.16
N GLY A 6 41.83 11.86 24.17
CA GLY A 6 42.82 12.16 23.13
C GLY A 6 43.02 11.02 22.13
N PHE A 7 43.53 11.33 20.93
CA PHE A 7 43.76 10.37 19.84
C PHE A 7 44.96 9.42 20.06
N ARG A 8 45.47 9.29 21.29
CA ARG A 8 46.58 8.39 21.62
C ARG A 8 46.04 7.05 22.11
N GLY A 9 46.10 6.02 21.26
CA GLY A 9 45.64 4.65 21.53
C GLY A 9 44.72 4.09 20.43
N PRO A 10 44.07 2.93 20.63
CA PRO A 10 43.15 2.33 19.65
C PRO A 10 41.80 3.08 19.61
N TRP A 11 41.83 4.36 19.25
CA TRP A 11 40.70 5.28 19.19
C TRP A 11 39.55 4.74 18.30
N TYR A 12 39.90 4.03 17.23
CA TYR A 12 38.95 3.40 16.32
C TYR A 12 38.01 2.41 17.03
N ARG A 13 38.51 1.66 18.03
CA ARG A 13 37.69 0.71 18.80
C ARG A 13 36.63 1.42 19.64
N TYR A 14 36.99 2.55 20.24
CA TYR A 14 36.05 3.35 21.02
C TYR A 14 35.00 4.01 20.12
N LEU A 15 35.39 4.41 18.91
CA LEU A 15 34.50 5.04 17.93
C LEU A 15 33.46 4.03 17.41
N VAL A 16 33.91 2.83 17.02
CA VAL A 16 33.03 1.72 16.61
C VAL A 16 32.09 1.28 17.74
N ARG A 17 32.58 1.22 18.99
CA ARG A 17 31.74 0.89 20.15
C ARG A 17 30.64 1.93 20.37
N PHE A 18 30.94 3.21 20.17
CA PHE A 18 29.95 4.29 20.26
C PHE A 18 28.90 4.14 19.15
N PHE A 19 29.30 3.93 17.90
CA PHE A 19 28.36 3.69 16.80
C PHE A 19 27.46 2.46 17.02
N LEU A 20 28.01 1.36 17.53
CA LEU A 20 27.22 0.16 17.89
C LEU A 20 26.18 0.46 18.97
N LEU A 21 26.53 1.28 19.97
CA LEU A 21 25.58 1.75 20.97
C LEU A 21 24.53 2.68 20.35
N PHE A 22 24.85 3.57 19.42
CA PHE A 22 23.81 4.39 18.79
C PHE A 22 22.95 3.63 17.77
N SER A 23 23.38 2.47 17.27
CA SER A 23 22.64 1.74 16.23
C SER A 23 21.31 1.17 16.71
N TYR A 24 21.11 0.94 18.03
CA TYR A 24 19.81 0.50 18.55
C TYR A 24 18.75 1.62 18.55
N MET A 25 19.16 2.89 18.38
CA MET A 25 18.25 4.03 18.36
C MET A 25 17.30 4.01 17.16
N ILE A 26 17.73 3.42 16.03
CA ILE A 26 16.88 3.16 14.87
C ILE A 26 16.55 1.67 14.85
N PRO A 27 15.39 1.26 15.41
CA PRO A 27 15.04 -0.14 15.48
C PRO A 27 14.78 -0.70 14.08
N ILE A 28 15.59 -1.67 13.67
CA ILE A 28 15.37 -2.46 12.45
C ILE A 28 13.99 -3.13 12.50
N SER A 29 13.51 -3.47 13.70
CA SER A 29 12.20 -4.07 13.93
C SER A 29 11.03 -3.16 13.51
N LEU A 30 11.16 -1.84 13.58
CA LEU A 30 10.08 -0.93 13.17
C LEU A 30 9.74 -1.11 11.69
N ARG A 31 10.78 -1.20 10.84
CA ARG A 31 10.59 -1.41 9.41
C ARG A 31 9.94 -2.76 9.12
N VAL A 32 10.43 -3.82 9.74
CA VAL A 32 9.89 -5.17 9.56
C VAL A 32 8.44 -5.27 10.05
N ASN A 33 8.11 -4.65 11.19
CA ASN A 33 6.74 -4.62 11.71
C ASN A 33 5.77 -3.91 10.77
N LEU A 34 6.19 -2.80 10.15
CA LEU A 34 5.38 -2.09 9.16
C LEU A 34 5.13 -2.95 7.91
N ASP A 35 6.16 -3.64 7.41
CA ASP A 35 6.03 -4.53 6.25
C ASP A 35 5.16 -5.76 6.56
N MET A 36 5.26 -6.32 7.78
CA MET A 36 4.39 -7.39 8.27
C MET A 36 2.94 -6.91 8.38
N GLY A 37 2.70 -5.72 8.94
CA GLY A 37 1.36 -5.14 9.05
C GLY A 37 0.68 -5.01 7.68
N LYS A 38 1.40 -4.45 6.70
CA LYS A 38 0.94 -4.33 5.30
C LYS A 38 0.53 -5.68 4.70
N THR A 39 1.31 -6.72 4.97
CA THR A 39 1.04 -8.08 4.49
C THR A 39 -0.22 -8.67 5.12
N VAL A 40 -0.44 -8.44 6.43
CA VAL A 40 -1.66 -8.90 7.12
C VAL A 40 -2.92 -8.24 6.56
N TYR A 41 -2.88 -6.92 6.30
CA TYR A 41 -4.02 -6.22 5.68
C TYR A 41 -4.32 -6.74 4.26
N ALA A 42 -3.28 -6.97 3.45
CA ALA A 42 -3.45 -7.57 2.13
C ALA A 42 -4.11 -8.97 2.20
N TRP A 43 -3.75 -9.76 3.21
CA TRP A 43 -4.33 -11.08 3.45
C TRP A 43 -5.81 -11.01 3.86
N PHE A 44 -6.18 -10.04 4.70
CA PHE A 44 -7.58 -9.81 5.05
C PHE A 44 -8.43 -9.39 3.85
N ILE A 45 -7.93 -8.50 2.99
CA ILE A 45 -8.63 -8.07 1.77
C ILE A 45 -8.88 -9.25 0.82
N GLN A 46 -7.92 -10.16 0.68
CA GLN A 46 -8.07 -11.35 -0.15
C GLN A 46 -9.11 -12.35 0.39
N ARG A 47 -9.35 -12.37 1.70
CA ARG A 47 -10.32 -13.25 2.37
C ARG A 47 -11.68 -12.60 2.62
N ASP A 48 -11.89 -11.37 2.17
CA ASP A 48 -13.16 -10.68 2.35
C ASP A 48 -14.29 -11.41 1.62
N LYS A 49 -15.40 -11.65 2.34
CA LYS A 49 -16.60 -12.31 1.80
C LYS A 49 -17.49 -11.34 1.01
N ASN A 50 -17.37 -10.04 1.26
CA ASN A 50 -18.21 -9.04 0.61
C ASN A 50 -17.81 -8.80 -0.86
N ILE A 51 -16.53 -9.00 -1.18
CA ILE A 51 -15.99 -8.83 -2.54
C ILE A 51 -15.31 -10.15 -2.97
N PRO A 52 -16.11 -11.17 -3.33
CA PRO A 52 -15.58 -12.48 -3.69
C PRO A 52 -14.70 -12.40 -4.94
N GLY A 53 -13.58 -13.12 -4.93
CA GLY A 53 -12.64 -13.19 -6.06
C GLY A 53 -11.58 -12.08 -6.09
N THR A 54 -11.49 -11.25 -5.04
CA THR A 54 -10.45 -10.22 -4.93
C THR A 54 -9.07 -10.86 -4.75
N VAL A 55 -8.16 -10.63 -5.71
CA VAL A 55 -6.77 -11.10 -5.65
C VAL A 55 -5.84 -9.91 -5.46
N VAL A 56 -5.21 -9.81 -4.29
CA VAL A 56 -4.20 -8.80 -4.02
C VAL A 56 -2.87 -9.25 -4.63
N ARG A 57 -2.33 -8.47 -5.57
CA ARG A 57 -1.04 -8.74 -6.23
C ARG A 57 0.15 -8.04 -5.57
N THR A 58 -0.10 -6.99 -4.80
CA THR A 58 0.93 -6.18 -4.15
C THR A 58 0.51 -5.82 -2.73
N SER A 59 1.33 -6.14 -1.73
CA SER A 59 1.02 -5.94 -0.31
C SER A 59 1.20 -4.50 0.18
N THR A 60 1.83 -3.61 -0.58
CA THR A 60 2.08 -2.20 -0.19
C THR A 60 0.94 -1.25 -0.54
N ILE A 61 0.02 -1.66 -1.41
CA ILE A 61 -1.08 -0.85 -1.94
C ILE A 61 -2.20 -0.54 -0.91
N PRO A 62 -2.54 -1.39 0.08
CA PRO A 62 -3.68 -1.14 0.98
C PRO A 62 -3.66 0.22 1.69
N GLU A 63 -2.48 0.72 2.06
CA GLU A 63 -2.33 2.04 2.70
C GLU A 63 -2.62 3.19 1.74
N GLU A 64 -2.17 3.06 0.48
CA GLU A 64 -2.41 4.05 -0.58
C GLU A 64 -3.88 4.06 -1.00
N LEU A 65 -4.59 2.93 -0.93
CA LEU A 65 -6.03 2.86 -1.22
C LEU A 65 -6.86 3.76 -0.30
N GLY A 66 -6.43 3.95 0.96
CA GLY A 66 -7.09 4.85 1.90
C GLY A 66 -6.87 6.35 1.59
N ARG A 67 -5.94 6.67 0.70
CA ARG A 67 -5.51 8.05 0.40
C ARG A 67 -5.89 8.49 -1.02
N ILE A 68 -6.68 7.70 -1.75
CA ILE A 68 -7.04 8.00 -3.14
C ILE A 68 -7.96 9.23 -3.17
N GLY A 69 -7.54 10.27 -3.90
CA GLY A 69 -8.36 11.47 -4.15
C GLY A 69 -9.07 11.50 -5.50
N TYR A 70 -8.58 10.74 -6.48
CA TYR A 70 -9.11 10.72 -7.84
C TYR A 70 -9.23 9.28 -8.33
N LEU A 71 -10.38 8.95 -8.93
CA LEU A 71 -10.61 7.67 -9.59
C LEU A 71 -10.73 7.91 -11.10
N LEU A 72 -9.74 7.43 -11.84
CA LEU A 72 -9.80 7.36 -13.30
C LEU A 72 -10.39 6.01 -13.68
N SER A 73 -11.50 6.01 -14.42
CA SER A 73 -12.19 4.80 -14.83
C SER A 73 -12.30 4.73 -16.35
N ASP A 74 -12.11 3.53 -16.90
CA ASP A 74 -12.36 3.27 -18.31
C ASP A 74 -13.87 3.08 -18.56
N LYS A 75 -14.35 3.46 -19.74
CA LYS A 75 -15.77 3.35 -20.05
C LYS A 75 -16.16 1.91 -20.38
N THR A 76 -15.48 1.32 -21.36
CA THR A 76 -15.87 0.02 -21.92
C THR A 76 -15.32 -1.11 -21.06
N GLY A 77 -16.18 -2.01 -20.59
CA GLY A 77 -15.76 -3.14 -19.76
C GLY A 77 -15.56 -2.83 -18.28
N THR A 78 -15.56 -1.56 -17.87
CA THR A 78 -15.60 -1.15 -16.44
C THR A 78 -16.93 -0.49 -16.09
N LEU A 79 -17.28 0.63 -16.72
CA LEU A 79 -18.58 1.30 -16.47
C LEU A 79 -19.73 0.62 -17.20
N THR A 80 -19.49 0.18 -18.44
CA THR A 80 -20.52 -0.45 -19.27
C THR A 80 -20.19 -1.91 -19.49
N GLN A 81 -21.17 -2.78 -19.24
CA GLN A 81 -21.14 -4.14 -19.77
C GLN A 81 -21.27 -4.07 -21.29
N ASN A 82 -20.57 -4.95 -22.01
CA ASN A 82 -20.63 -5.02 -23.47
C ASN A 82 -21.94 -5.70 -23.93
N LEU A 83 -23.08 -5.10 -23.56
CA LEU A 83 -24.42 -5.61 -23.83
C LEU A 83 -25.34 -4.43 -24.14
N MET A 84 -25.83 -4.39 -25.37
CA MET A 84 -26.73 -3.34 -25.84
C MET A 84 -28.16 -3.85 -25.82
N ILE A 85 -29.01 -3.22 -25.00
CA ILE A 85 -30.42 -3.58 -24.87
C ILE A 85 -31.25 -2.50 -25.53
N PHE A 86 -32.14 -2.90 -26.43
CA PHE A 86 -33.14 -1.99 -26.97
C PHE A 86 -34.11 -1.57 -25.86
N LYS A 87 -34.14 -0.27 -25.52
CA LYS A 87 -34.94 0.23 -24.39
C LYS A 87 -36.24 0.87 -24.80
N ARG A 88 -36.25 1.68 -25.85
CA ARG A 88 -37.42 2.46 -26.29
C ARG A 88 -37.31 2.79 -27.77
N ILE A 89 -38.44 2.77 -28.48
CA ILE A 89 -38.58 3.33 -29.82
C ILE A 89 -39.63 4.43 -29.81
N HIS A 90 -39.37 5.54 -30.50
CA HIS A 90 -40.37 6.60 -30.68
C HIS A 90 -40.89 6.55 -32.12
N LEU A 91 -42.21 6.44 -32.30
CA LEU A 91 -42.86 6.42 -33.60
C LEU A 91 -44.00 7.44 -33.62
N GLY A 92 -43.83 8.50 -34.41
CA GLY A 92 -44.76 9.62 -34.46
C GLY A 92 -44.90 10.30 -33.09
N THR A 93 -46.13 10.40 -32.58
CA THR A 93 -46.46 10.96 -31.25
C THR A 93 -46.40 9.95 -30.11
N VAL A 94 -46.10 8.67 -30.35
CA VAL A 94 -46.15 7.61 -29.33
C VAL A 94 -44.76 7.02 -29.08
N SER A 95 -44.39 6.88 -27.81
CA SER A 95 -43.17 6.19 -27.35
C SER A 95 -43.50 4.77 -26.90
N TYR A 96 -42.88 3.79 -27.52
CA TYR A 96 -42.92 2.38 -27.12
C TYR A 96 -41.69 2.07 -26.27
N THR A 97 -41.89 1.37 -25.15
CA THR A 97 -40.84 0.92 -24.23
C THR A 97 -40.72 -0.59 -24.31
#